data_AF-A0A8T4LLZ2-F1
#
_entry.id   AF-A0A8T4LLZ2-F1
#
_cell.length_a   1.000
_cell.length_b   1.000
_cell.length_c   1.000
_cell.angle_alpha   90.00
_cell.angle_beta   90.00
_cell.angle_gamma   90.00
#
_symmetry.space_group_name_H-M   'P 1'
#
loop_
_entity.id
_entity.type
_entity.pdbx_description
1 polymer ?
#
loop_
_entity_poly.entity_id
_entity_poly.type
_entity_poly.pdbx_seq_one_letter_code
_entity_poly.pdbx_strand_id
1 'polypeptide(L)'
;MRRFSALNATRIYWATGGRDLSPHTAKDVSGAFKPAPDRSEKVTEFKRWVDLFFIKQGGYCLAKKAYANFGKADDITVLKEDERVALARKKIAELIAEGKAEELYDQGMILRIRYIDWDNEQNRIAVMRKFVEVINDPTVISKLHFHEYGLSKLLGHYKGSVKRALAECQEHQPN
;
A
#
# COMPACT_ATOMS: atom_id res chain seq x y z
N MET A 1 17.09 63.67 5.49
CA MET A 1 15.61 63.82 5.47
C MET A 1 14.98 62.60 6.12
N ARG A 2 14.17 62.81 7.18
CA ARG A 2 13.19 61.91 7.84
C ARG A 2 13.72 60.56 8.40
N ARG A 3 13.40 60.08 9.61
CA ARG A 3 12.77 60.54 10.86
C ARG A 3 13.16 59.48 11.92
N PHE A 4 13.44 59.91 13.15
CA PHE A 4 13.52 59.06 14.35
C PHE A 4 12.18 58.35 14.63
N SER A 5 12.19 57.20 15.30
CA SER A 5 11.67 57.06 16.69
C SER A 5 11.64 55.60 17.16
N ALA A 6 12.23 55.38 18.34
CA ALA A 6 12.00 54.24 19.21
C ALA A 6 10.80 54.53 20.16
N LEU A 7 10.38 53.48 20.89
CA LEU A 7 9.55 53.45 22.12
C LEU A 7 8.01 53.40 21.97
N ASN A 8 7.44 52.26 22.42
CA ASN A 8 6.46 52.13 23.52
C ASN A 8 6.07 50.64 23.61
N ALA A 9 6.38 49.85 24.63
CA ALA A 9 6.01 49.91 26.05
C ALA A 9 4.51 49.65 26.35
N THR A 10 4.25 48.40 26.78
CA THR A 10 3.44 47.99 27.95
C THR A 10 1.96 47.57 27.81
N ARG A 11 1.67 46.39 28.42
CA ARG A 11 0.43 45.91 29.10
C ARG A 11 -0.74 45.45 28.19
N ILE A 12 -1.42 44.32 28.45
CA ILE A 12 -2.22 43.99 29.65
C ILE A 12 -2.37 42.47 29.89
N TYR A 13 -2.05 42.08 31.13
CA TYR A 13 -2.62 41.10 32.07
C TYR A 13 -2.82 39.59 31.82
N TRP A 14 -2.50 38.91 32.94
CA TRP A 14 -2.58 37.51 33.34
C TRP A 14 -4.00 37.03 33.70
N ALA A 15 -4.20 35.70 33.63
CA ALA A 15 -4.91 34.89 34.64
C ALA A 15 -4.50 33.41 34.46
N THR A 16 -3.40 32.95 35.07
CA THR A 16 -3.29 32.22 36.35
C THR A 16 -3.86 30.79 36.37
N GLY A 17 -2.93 29.84 36.54
CA GLY A 17 -3.13 28.44 36.93
C GLY A 17 -2.15 27.53 36.19
N GLY A 18 -0.86 27.40 36.53
CA GLY A 18 -0.27 27.30 37.86
C GLY A 18 0.00 25.84 38.21
N ARG A 19 1.14 25.28 37.73
CA ARG A 19 2.04 24.39 38.48
C ARG A 19 3.24 23.92 37.62
N ASP A 20 4.39 24.51 37.93
CA ASP A 20 5.71 23.90 38.16
C ASP A 20 6.08 22.62 37.41
N LEU A 21 7.02 22.73 36.46
CA LEU A 21 8.05 21.73 36.24
C LEU A 21 9.39 22.42 35.94
N SER A 22 10.32 22.33 36.90
CA SER A 22 11.73 22.72 36.75
C SER A 22 12.41 21.98 35.59
N PRO A 23 13.42 22.59 34.92
CA PRO A 23 14.13 21.98 33.82
C PRO A 23 15.32 21.17 34.35
N HIS A 24 15.11 19.90 34.68
CA HIS A 24 16.24 18.99 34.87
C HIS A 24 16.07 17.72 34.03
N THR A 25 17.13 17.46 33.26
CA THR A 25 17.48 16.19 32.60
C THR A 25 16.65 15.77 31.38
N ALA A 26 16.81 16.49 30.27
CA ALA A 26 16.76 15.86 28.95
C ALA A 26 18.16 15.27 28.67
N LYS A 27 18.39 14.03 29.11
CA LYS A 27 19.51 13.22 28.58
C LYS A 27 19.07 12.66 27.24
N ASP A 28 19.88 12.95 26.23
CA ASP A 28 19.82 12.36 24.89
C ASP A 28 19.64 10.84 24.97
N VAL A 29 18.49 10.37 24.48
CA VAL A 29 18.31 8.98 24.07
C VAL A 29 18.16 9.02 22.56
N SER A 30 19.27 9.21 21.85
CA SER A 30 19.37 9.11 20.39
C SER A 30 19.34 7.65 19.93
N GLY A 31 18.36 6.88 20.41
CA GLY A 31 17.93 5.65 19.75
C GLY A 31 16.97 6.05 18.65
N ALA A 32 17.27 5.72 17.40
CA ALA A 32 16.44 6.02 16.25
C ALA A 32 15.02 5.44 16.42
N PHE A 33 14.14 6.21 17.04
CA PHE A 33 12.72 5.91 17.12
C PHE A 33 12.17 6.13 15.71
N LYS A 34 12.12 5.06 14.90
CA LYS A 34 11.28 5.09 13.71
C LYS A 34 9.86 5.28 14.21
N PRO A 35 9.21 6.43 13.96
CA PRO A 35 7.81 6.58 14.34
C PRO A 35 7.02 5.46 13.67
N ALA A 36 6.07 4.88 14.40
CA ALA A 36 5.20 3.87 13.81
C ALA A 36 4.55 4.46 12.54
N PRO A 37 4.54 3.72 11.41
CA PRO A 37 3.97 4.23 10.17
C PRO A 37 2.52 4.64 10.41
N ASP A 38 2.15 5.78 9.84
CA ASP A 38 0.78 6.30 9.93
C ASP A 38 -0.20 5.26 9.38
N ARG A 39 -1.43 5.24 9.89
CA ARG A 39 -2.49 4.30 9.46
C ARG A 39 -2.70 4.36 7.94
N SER A 40 -2.54 5.55 7.35
CA SER A 40 -2.64 5.75 5.89
C SER A 40 -1.52 5.04 5.10
N GLU A 41 -0.31 5.01 5.66
CA GLU A 41 0.87 4.38 5.07
C GLU A 41 0.70 2.85 5.07
N LYS A 42 0.31 2.27 6.21
CA LYS A 42 0.03 0.82 6.32
C LYS A 42 -1.04 0.34 5.34
N VAL A 43 -2.11 1.12 5.15
CA VAL A 43 -3.16 0.81 4.18
C VAL A 43 -2.62 0.83 2.75
N THR A 44 -1.75 1.80 2.44
CA THR A 44 -1.15 1.95 1.12
C THR A 44 -0.17 0.81 0.82
N GLU A 45 0.70 0.49 1.78
CA GLU A 45 1.63 -0.64 1.69
C GLU A 45 0.89 -1.96 1.51
N PHE A 46 -0.18 -2.18 2.28
CA PHE A 46 -1.00 -3.39 2.13
C PHE A 46 -1.62 -3.48 0.74
N LYS A 47 -2.20 -2.39 0.22
CA LYS A 47 -2.78 -2.37 -1.14
C LYS A 47 -1.72 -2.65 -2.20
N ARG A 48 -0.54 -2.04 -2.08
CA ARG A 48 0.61 -2.32 -2.96
C ARG A 48 1.01 -3.79 -2.89
N TRP A 49 1.08 -4.36 -1.69
CA TRP A 49 1.38 -5.78 -1.49
C TRP A 49 0.34 -6.69 -2.16
N VAL A 50 -0.96 -6.40 -2.00
CA VAL A 50 -2.03 -7.17 -2.65
C VAL A 50 -1.90 -7.11 -4.17
N ASP A 51 -1.59 -5.93 -4.73
CA ASP A 51 -1.36 -5.78 -6.16
C ASP A 51 -0.21 -6.64 -6.65
N LEU A 52 0.94 -6.54 -5.99
CA LEU A 52 2.13 -7.32 -6.33
C LEU A 52 1.92 -8.82 -6.15
N PHE A 53 1.18 -9.25 -5.13
CA PHE A 53 0.83 -10.66 -4.89
C PHE A 53 0.11 -11.25 -6.11
N PHE A 54 -0.93 -10.58 -6.61
CA PHE A 54 -1.67 -11.05 -7.79
C PHE A 54 -0.88 -10.89 -9.08
N ILE A 55 -0.08 -9.83 -9.23
CA ILE A 55 0.81 -9.65 -10.40
C ILE A 55 1.77 -10.84 -10.54
N LYS A 56 2.39 -11.27 -9.44
CA LYS A 56 3.35 -12.39 -9.43
C LYS A 56 2.69 -13.72 -9.81
N GLN A 57 1.37 -13.86 -9.65
CA GLN A 57 0.60 -15.01 -10.09
C GLN A 57 0.09 -14.91 -11.54
N GLY A 58 0.46 -13.86 -12.28
CA GLY A 58 -0.03 -13.61 -13.64
C GLY A 58 -1.30 -12.75 -13.70
N GLY A 59 -1.79 -12.25 -12.56
CA GLY A 59 -2.97 -11.41 -12.43
C GLY A 59 -2.75 -9.94 -12.79
N TYR A 60 -2.15 -9.65 -13.95
CA TYR A 60 -1.84 -8.27 -14.39
C TYR A 60 -2.36 -7.94 -15.79
N CYS A 61 -2.55 -6.65 -16.04
CA CYS A 61 -2.79 -6.11 -17.37
C CYS A 61 -1.67 -5.13 -17.77
N LEU A 62 -1.39 -5.07 -19.06
CA LEU A 62 -0.37 -4.18 -19.61
C LEU A 62 -0.94 -2.77 -19.80
N ALA A 63 -0.22 -1.77 -19.30
CA ALA A 63 -0.52 -0.38 -19.58
C ALA A 63 -0.09 0.01 -20.99
N LYS A 64 -0.61 1.11 -21.52
CA LYS A 64 -0.18 1.65 -22.83
C LYS A 64 1.35 1.89 -22.89
N LYS A 65 1.96 2.26 -21.77
CA LYS A 65 3.41 2.43 -21.63
C LYS A 65 4.19 1.13 -21.87
N ALA A 66 3.65 -0.02 -21.45
CA ALA A 66 4.30 -1.31 -21.71
C ALA A 66 4.39 -1.62 -23.21
N TYR A 67 3.34 -1.34 -23.98
CA TYR A 67 3.37 -1.55 -25.44
C TYR A 67 4.37 -0.62 -26.13
N ALA A 68 4.50 0.63 -25.65
CA ALA A 68 5.46 1.58 -26.21
C ALA A 68 6.93 1.17 -25.96
N ASN A 69 7.21 0.55 -24.80
CA ASN A 69 8.56 0.18 -24.40
C ASN A 69 8.96 -1.25 -24.82
N PHE A 70 8.03 -2.20 -24.78
CA PHE A 70 8.33 -3.62 -25.02
C PHE A 70 7.71 -4.17 -26.30
N GLY A 71 6.72 -3.49 -26.89
CA GLY A 71 6.01 -3.89 -28.11
C GLY A 71 6.67 -3.42 -29.41
N LYS A 72 7.99 -3.20 -29.41
CA LYS A 72 8.78 -2.91 -30.61
C LYS A 72 9.68 -4.12 -30.88
N ALA A 73 9.59 -4.69 -32.09
CA ALA A 73 10.72 -5.41 -32.68
C ALA A 73 11.70 -4.36 -33.24
N ASP A 74 12.93 -4.76 -33.52
CA ASP A 74 14.02 -3.90 -34.03
C ASP A 74 13.55 -2.83 -35.02
N ASP A 75 14.25 -1.69 -35.07
CA ASP A 75 13.84 -0.41 -35.71
C ASP A 75 13.36 -0.49 -37.18
N ILE A 76 13.50 -1.65 -37.82
CA ILE A 76 13.20 -1.94 -39.22
C ILE A 76 11.83 -2.63 -39.40
N THR A 77 11.27 -3.25 -38.36
CA THR A 77 10.11 -4.16 -38.49
C THR A 77 8.81 -3.55 -37.95
N VAL A 78 7.87 -3.24 -38.85
CA VAL A 78 6.51 -2.83 -38.47
C VAL A 78 5.71 -4.09 -38.11
N LEU A 79 5.61 -4.37 -36.81
CA LEU A 79 4.78 -5.46 -36.28
C LEU A 79 3.28 -5.11 -36.35
N LYS A 80 2.44 -6.13 -36.56
CA LYS A 80 1.00 -5.99 -36.35
C LYS A 80 0.69 -5.84 -34.86
N GLU A 81 -0.42 -5.19 -34.53
CA GLU A 81 -0.75 -4.87 -33.13
C GLU A 81 -0.81 -6.12 -32.23
N ASP A 82 -1.36 -7.23 -32.71
CA ASP A 82 -1.41 -8.50 -31.96
C ASP A 82 -0.01 -9.06 -31.65
N GLU A 83 0.94 -8.91 -32.58
CA GLU A 83 2.33 -9.35 -32.40
C GLU A 83 3.07 -8.45 -31.40
N ARG A 84 2.78 -7.14 -31.42
CA ARG A 84 3.31 -6.17 -30.44
C ARG A 84 2.83 -6.47 -29.04
N VAL A 85 1.54 -6.81 -28.90
CA VAL A 85 0.94 -7.21 -27.63
C VAL A 85 1.56 -8.50 -27.11
N ALA A 86 1.72 -9.52 -27.98
CA ALA A 86 2.33 -10.78 -27.61
C ALA A 86 3.79 -10.61 -27.15
N LEU A 87 4.58 -9.80 -27.89
CA LEU A 87 5.97 -9.49 -27.55
C LEU A 87 6.07 -8.76 -26.20
N ALA A 88 5.25 -7.73 -25.99
CA ALA A 88 5.23 -6.98 -24.75
C ALA A 88 4.84 -7.86 -23.55
N ARG A 89 3.85 -8.75 -23.71
CA ARG A 89 3.47 -9.73 -22.68
C ARG A 89 4.60 -10.68 -22.35
N LYS A 90 5.27 -11.24 -23.36
CA LYS A 90 6.39 -12.16 -23.16
C LYS A 90 7.54 -11.50 -22.38
N LYS A 91 7.99 -10.31 -22.82
CA LYS A 91 9.07 -9.57 -22.16
C LYS A 91 8.72 -9.21 -20.71
N ILE A 92 7.48 -8.78 -20.46
CA ILE A 92 7.05 -8.47 -19.09
C ILE A 92 6.94 -9.73 -18.22
N ALA A 93 6.47 -10.86 -18.76
CA ALA A 93 6.46 -12.12 -18.04
C ALA A 93 7.88 -12.58 -17.65
N GLU A 94 8.85 -12.42 -18.55
CA GLU A 94 10.27 -12.69 -18.28
C GLU A 94 10.81 -11.78 -17.16
N LEU A 95 10.55 -10.47 -17.22
CA LEU A 95 10.96 -9.52 -16.17
C LEU A 95 10.30 -9.80 -14.81
N ILE A 96 9.03 -10.23 -14.80
CA ILE A 96 8.36 -10.66 -13.56
C ILE A 96 9.02 -11.91 -12.99
N ALA A 97 9.40 -12.88 -13.84
CA ALA A 97 10.13 -14.07 -13.42
C ALA A 97 11.53 -13.75 -12.89
N GLU A 98 12.18 -12.69 -13.40
CA GLU A 98 13.43 -12.13 -12.87
C GLU A 98 13.25 -11.35 -11.55
N GLY A 99 12.03 -11.20 -11.05
CA GLY A 99 11.73 -10.50 -9.80
C GLY A 99 11.51 -8.98 -9.94
N LYS A 100 11.47 -8.43 -11.16
CA LYS A 100 11.30 -6.98 -11.43
C LYS A 100 9.84 -6.51 -11.41
N ALA A 101 8.94 -7.29 -10.81
CA ALA A 101 7.52 -6.97 -10.75
C ALA A 101 7.24 -5.63 -10.04
N GLU A 102 8.01 -5.30 -9.01
CA GLU A 102 7.86 -4.05 -8.27
C GLU A 102 8.23 -2.84 -9.12
N GLU A 103 9.38 -2.89 -9.80
CA GLU A 103 9.83 -1.82 -10.70
C GLU A 103 8.83 -1.58 -11.83
N LEU A 104 8.32 -2.65 -12.43
CA LEU A 104 7.32 -2.56 -13.49
C LEU A 104 6.01 -1.95 -13.00
N TYR A 105 5.59 -2.27 -11.77
CA TYR A 105 4.39 -1.71 -11.16
C TYR A 105 4.58 -0.22 -10.84
N ASP A 106 5.70 0.13 -10.20
CA ASP A 106 5.99 1.51 -9.79
C ASP A 106 6.20 2.44 -11.02
N GLN A 107 6.72 1.92 -12.13
CA GLN A 107 6.81 2.63 -13.41
C GLN A 107 5.46 2.75 -14.14
N GLY A 108 4.42 2.07 -13.66
CA GLY A 108 3.11 2.02 -14.29
C GLY A 108 3.09 1.27 -15.63
N MET A 109 4.00 0.30 -15.81
CA MET A 109 4.03 -0.58 -16.98
C MET A 109 2.99 -1.69 -16.86
N ILE A 110 2.82 -2.21 -15.66
CA ILE A 110 1.81 -3.21 -15.31
C ILE A 110 0.84 -2.64 -14.30
N LEU A 111 -0.41 -3.04 -14.43
CA LEU A 111 -1.47 -2.70 -13.50
C LEU A 111 -2.11 -4.01 -13.01
N ARG A 112 -2.61 -4.03 -11.77
CA ARG A 112 -3.38 -5.17 -11.28
C ARG A 112 -4.63 -5.36 -12.15
N ILE A 113 -4.98 -6.61 -12.46
CA ILE A 113 -6.27 -6.92 -13.08
C ILE A 113 -7.42 -6.44 -12.16
N ARG A 114 -8.47 -5.85 -12.76
CA ARG A 114 -9.64 -5.33 -12.01
C ARG A 114 -10.46 -6.41 -11.29
N TYR A 115 -10.29 -7.66 -11.71
CA TYR A 115 -10.96 -8.85 -11.23
C TYR A 115 -9.92 -9.75 -10.57
N ILE A 116 -9.84 -9.64 -9.24
CA ILE A 116 -9.15 -10.62 -8.41
C ILE A 116 -10.05 -11.84 -8.33
N ASP A 117 -9.48 -13.01 -8.59
CA ASP A 117 -10.16 -14.28 -8.38
C ASP A 117 -10.19 -14.59 -6.88
N TRP A 118 -11.34 -14.31 -6.26
CA TRP A 118 -11.61 -14.66 -4.87
C TRP A 118 -12.22 -16.05 -4.72
N ASP A 119 -12.49 -16.77 -5.80
CA ASP A 119 -12.97 -18.16 -5.71
C ASP A 119 -11.80 -19.11 -5.37
N ASN A 120 -10.57 -18.72 -5.70
CA ASN A 120 -9.37 -19.39 -5.22
C ASN A 120 -9.15 -19.18 -3.71
N GLU A 121 -9.33 -20.27 -2.96
CA GLU A 121 -9.18 -20.31 -1.50
C GLU A 121 -7.79 -19.91 -1.00
N GLN A 122 -6.72 -20.38 -1.66
CA GLN A 122 -5.35 -20.05 -1.26
C GLN A 122 -5.09 -18.55 -1.34
N ASN A 123 -5.65 -17.88 -2.35
CA ASN A 123 -5.55 -16.43 -2.50
C ASN A 123 -6.30 -15.68 -1.40
N ARG A 124 -7.52 -16.13 -1.06
CA ARG A 124 -8.28 -15.55 0.05
C ARG A 124 -7.50 -15.66 1.36
N ILE A 125 -7.01 -16.86 1.67
CA ILE A 125 -6.28 -17.13 2.91
C ILE A 125 -4.98 -16.34 2.98
N ALA A 126 -4.19 -16.30 1.91
CA ALA A 126 -2.94 -15.52 1.88
C ALA A 126 -3.18 -14.03 2.13
N VAL A 127 -4.20 -13.45 1.49
CA VAL A 127 -4.57 -12.04 1.68
C VAL A 127 -5.12 -11.79 3.09
N MET A 128 -5.97 -12.68 3.61
CA MET A 128 -6.51 -12.58 4.97
C MET A 128 -5.42 -12.69 6.03
N ARG A 129 -4.45 -13.58 5.87
CA ARG A 129 -3.29 -13.68 6.77
C ARG A 129 -2.51 -12.39 6.80
N LYS A 130 -2.16 -11.86 5.62
CA LYS A 130 -1.42 -10.61 5.55
C LYS A 130 -2.20 -9.45 6.16
N PHE A 131 -3.51 -9.43 5.96
CA PHE A 131 -4.41 -8.41 6.51
C PHE A 131 -4.45 -8.45 8.05
N VAL A 132 -4.57 -9.65 8.64
CA VAL A 132 -4.52 -9.83 10.09
C VAL A 132 -3.15 -9.42 10.65
N GLU A 133 -2.07 -9.77 9.96
CA GLU A 133 -0.70 -9.41 10.34
C GLU A 133 -0.48 -7.89 10.35
N VAL A 134 -1.05 -7.14 9.39
CA VAL A 134 -0.94 -5.68 9.36
C VAL A 134 -1.73 -5.00 10.49
N ILE A 135 -2.88 -5.57 10.87
CA ILE A 135 -3.72 -5.03 11.95
C ILE A 135 -3.19 -5.43 13.33
N ASN A 136 -2.44 -6.53 13.44
CA ASN A 136 -1.90 -7.14 14.67
C ASN A 136 -2.94 -7.64 15.70
N ASP A 137 -4.17 -7.13 15.69
CA ASP A 137 -5.25 -7.59 16.57
C ASP A 137 -6.47 -8.05 15.74
N PRO A 138 -6.78 -9.36 15.69
CA PRO A 138 -7.92 -9.88 14.96
C PRO A 138 -9.29 -9.44 15.52
N THR A 139 -9.35 -9.10 16.81
CA THR A 139 -10.62 -8.84 17.51
C THR A 139 -11.22 -7.48 17.16
N VAL A 140 -10.37 -6.53 16.76
CA VAL A 140 -10.78 -5.19 16.31
C VAL A 140 -11.16 -5.15 14.83
N ILE A 141 -10.92 -6.24 14.08
CA ILE A 141 -11.22 -6.30 12.64
C ILE A 141 -12.72 -6.18 12.43
N SER A 142 -13.09 -5.22 11.59
CA SER A 142 -14.48 -4.88 11.28
C SER A 142 -14.68 -4.70 9.79
N LYS A 143 -15.93 -4.60 9.34
CA LYS A 143 -16.27 -4.35 7.92
C LYS A 143 -15.61 -3.08 7.39
N LEU A 144 -15.43 -2.07 8.25
CA LEU A 144 -14.78 -0.81 7.88
C LEU A 144 -13.33 -1.04 7.47
N HIS A 145 -12.60 -1.88 8.20
CA HIS A 145 -11.23 -2.24 7.86
C HIS A 145 -11.16 -2.92 6.48
N PHE A 146 -12.08 -3.84 6.17
CA PHE A 146 -12.14 -4.43 4.82
C PHE A 146 -12.32 -3.36 3.73
N HIS A 147 -13.16 -2.37 3.97
CA HIS A 147 -13.36 -1.28 3.02
C HIS A 147 -12.10 -0.42 2.85
N GLU A 148 -11.51 0.03 3.96
CA GLU A 148 -10.31 0.87 3.97
C GLU A 148 -9.13 0.21 3.26
N TYR A 149 -8.95 -1.09 3.48
CA TYR A 149 -7.87 -1.89 2.88
C TYR A 149 -8.21 -2.42 1.47
N GLY A 150 -9.37 -2.05 0.89
CA GLY A 150 -9.74 -2.41 -0.48
C GLY A 150 -10.18 -3.88 -0.65
N LEU A 151 -10.58 -4.53 0.43
CA LEU A 151 -11.03 -5.92 0.51
C LEU A 151 -12.56 -6.05 0.50
N SER A 152 -13.31 -5.02 0.12
CA SER A 152 -14.79 -5.06 0.08
C SER A 152 -15.33 -6.21 -0.77
N LYS A 153 -14.67 -6.53 -1.90
CA LYS A 153 -15.06 -7.66 -2.77
C LYS A 153 -14.82 -9.02 -2.09
N LEU A 154 -13.68 -9.17 -1.41
CA LEU A 154 -13.37 -10.36 -0.62
C LEU A 154 -14.42 -10.55 0.49
N LEU A 155 -14.78 -9.48 1.19
CA LEU A 155 -15.84 -9.52 2.20
C LEU A 155 -17.20 -9.93 1.58
N GLY A 156 -17.47 -9.51 0.35
CA GLY A 156 -18.63 -9.94 -0.43
C GLY A 156 -18.68 -11.45 -0.64
N HIS A 157 -17.54 -12.10 -0.90
CA HIS A 157 -17.43 -13.57 -1.01
C HIS A 157 -17.89 -14.27 0.28
N TYR A 158 -17.54 -13.72 1.44
CA TYR A 158 -18.02 -14.22 2.74
C TYR A 158 -19.43 -13.75 3.13
N LYS A 159 -20.23 -13.28 2.15
CA LYS A 159 -21.59 -12.73 2.37
C LYS A 159 -21.62 -11.60 3.41
N GLY A 160 -20.56 -10.80 3.46
CA GLY A 160 -20.46 -9.70 4.43
C GLY A 160 -20.00 -10.11 5.83
N SER A 161 -19.63 -11.37 6.07
CA SER A 161 -19.28 -11.85 7.42
C SER A 161 -17.77 -11.80 7.67
N VAL A 162 -17.36 -10.88 8.56
CA VAL A 162 -15.96 -10.80 9.04
C VAL A 162 -15.58 -12.07 9.80
N LYS A 163 -16.48 -12.60 10.62
CA LYS A 163 -16.22 -13.84 11.39
C LYS A 163 -15.89 -15.03 10.49
N ARG A 164 -16.58 -15.17 9.36
CA ARG A 164 -16.31 -16.25 8.40
C ARG A 164 -14.95 -16.09 7.73
N ALA A 165 -14.59 -14.86 7.36
CA ALA A 165 -13.27 -14.57 6.80
C ALA A 165 -12.14 -14.89 7.78
N LEU A 166 -12.32 -14.57 9.06
CA LEU A 166 -11.33 -14.87 10.10
C LEU A 166 -11.26 -16.36 10.43
N ALA A 167 -12.40 -17.06 10.47
CA ALA A 167 -12.44 -18.50 10.71
C ALA A 167 -11.68 -19.29 9.64
N GLU A 168 -11.93 -19.00 8.34
CA GLU A 168 -11.20 -19.66 7.23
C GLU A 168 -9.68 -19.42 7.32
N CYS A 169 -9.27 -18.23 7.77
CA CYS A 169 -7.85 -17.91 7.97
C CYS A 169 -7.22 -18.70 9.14
N GLN A 170 -7.99 -18.92 10.23
CA GLN A 170 -7.53 -19.61 11.44
C GLN A 170 -7.47 -21.13 11.26
N GLU A 171 -8.44 -21.72 10.56
CA GLU A 171 -8.52 -23.16 10.30
C GLU A 171 -7.32 -23.71 9.52
N HIS A 172 -6.55 -22.86 8.85
CA HIS A 172 -5.43 -23.27 7.99
C HIS A 172 -4.06 -22.89 8.55
N GLN A 173 -3.96 -22.42 9.80
CA GLN A 173 -2.65 -22.17 10.41
C GLN A 173 -1.79 -23.45 10.39
N PRO A 174 -0.54 -23.41 9.91
CA PRO A 174 0.35 -24.55 10.06
C PRO A 174 0.58 -24.78 11.56
N ASN A 175 0.30 -26.00 12.02
CA ASN A 175 0.64 -26.47 13.38
C ASN A 175 2.15 -26.34 13.64
#